data_AF-A0A2V9CK60-F1
#
_entry.id   AF-A0A2V9CK60-F1
#
_cell.length_a   1.000
_cell.length_b   1.000
_cell.length_c   1.000
_cell.angle_alpha   90.00
_cell.angle_beta   90.00
_cell.angle_gamma   90.00
#
_symmetry.space_group_name_H-M   'P 1'
#
loop_
_entity.id
_entity.type
_entity.pdbx_description
1 polymer ?
#
loop_
_entity_poly.entity_id
_entity_poly.type
_entity_poly.pdbx_seq_one_letter_code
_entity_poly.pdbx_strand_id
1 'polypeptide(L)'
;MPRGLLLPLATHLDTDARDSLACDLMEVVRPQVDAYVLDWIKCEPLRREWFFEQRDGNCRLMGSFAVRLSETARTWGRAVAPIAEWVARELWFTIAKPSRKVGPATRLTENSRREAKGFSFHTQPPPRPPRVCRGCGASVKRDRDYCTACGLVISKEKMVEVSRVGRVAAQTPQAQASRAETQRRNAIAQQAWKSSQDQSLSKEVYDREIQPRLGRISISALATALSVSWSYAADIRRGRRRPHVRHWNRLARLVSLSPPALKCENCRRTIL
;
A
#
# COMPACT_ATOMS: atom_id res chain seq x y z
N MET A 1 -17.69 -39.96 6.58
CA MET A 1 -16.31 -39.70 7.02
C MET A 1 -15.38 -40.39 6.03
N PRO A 2 -14.67 -39.67 5.15
CA PRO A 2 -13.77 -40.34 4.22
C PRO A 2 -12.61 -40.92 5.03
N ARG A 3 -12.37 -42.24 4.88
CA ARG A 3 -11.16 -42.88 5.37
C ARG A 3 -9.98 -42.21 4.66
N GLY A 4 -9.31 -41.33 5.38
CA GLY A 4 -8.11 -40.64 4.88
C GLY A 4 -7.10 -41.67 4.45
N LEU A 5 -6.58 -41.51 3.23
CA LEU A 5 -5.45 -42.26 2.72
C LEU A 5 -4.34 -42.26 3.79
N LEU A 6 -3.98 -43.45 4.25
CA LEU A 6 -2.74 -43.71 4.99
C LEU A 6 -1.58 -43.40 4.04
N LEU A 7 -1.17 -42.14 3.98
CA LEU A 7 0.16 -41.79 3.49
C LEU A 7 1.17 -42.51 4.40
N PRO A 8 2.13 -43.27 3.84
CA PRO A 8 3.14 -43.93 4.64
C PRO A 8 3.92 -42.84 5.39
N LEU A 9 3.78 -42.86 6.72
CA LEU A 9 4.33 -41.85 7.64
C LEU A 9 5.86 -41.89 7.78
N ALA A 10 6.54 -42.79 7.08
CA ALA A 10 7.98 -42.96 7.10
C ALA A 10 8.49 -43.07 5.67
N THR A 11 8.78 -41.93 5.04
CA THR A 11 9.40 -41.89 3.70
C THR A 11 10.91 -41.82 3.78
N HIS A 12 11.42 -41.24 4.88
CA HIS A 12 12.84 -41.20 5.16
C HIS A 12 13.28 -42.47 5.90
N LEU A 13 14.37 -43.07 5.43
CA LEU A 13 14.99 -44.20 6.13
C LEU A 13 15.57 -43.71 7.46
N ASP A 14 15.24 -44.42 8.55
CA ASP A 14 15.83 -44.16 9.86
C ASP A 14 17.32 -44.51 9.86
N THR A 15 18.13 -43.56 10.31
CA THR A 15 19.58 -43.71 10.47
C THR A 15 19.98 -43.07 11.78
N ASP A 16 20.98 -43.64 12.47
CA ASP A 16 21.48 -43.09 13.72
C ASP A 16 21.85 -41.60 13.59
N ALA A 17 21.47 -40.81 14.59
CA ALA A 17 21.69 -39.36 14.68
C ALA A 17 21.01 -38.50 13.60
N ARG A 18 20.02 -39.03 12.84
CA ARG A 18 19.19 -38.25 11.91
C ARG A 18 17.77 -38.09 12.45
N ASP A 19 17.26 -36.87 12.37
CA ASP A 19 15.86 -36.56 12.70
C ASP A 19 14.91 -36.96 11.54
N SER A 20 14.87 -38.24 11.17
CA SER A 20 14.10 -38.74 10.02
C SER A 20 12.60 -38.44 10.12
N LEU A 21 12.00 -38.61 11.31
CA LEU A 21 10.60 -38.23 11.55
C LEU A 21 10.37 -36.72 11.36
N ALA A 22 11.34 -35.87 11.71
CA ALA A 22 11.22 -34.44 11.47
C ALA A 22 11.26 -34.13 9.96
N CYS A 23 12.10 -34.83 9.19
CA CYS A 23 12.10 -34.73 7.73
C CYS A 23 10.73 -35.12 7.15
N ASP A 24 10.15 -36.23 7.58
CA ASP A 24 8.82 -36.68 7.13
C ASP A 24 7.72 -35.64 7.45
N LEU A 25 7.73 -35.08 8.66
CA LEU A 25 6.76 -34.05 9.06
C LEU A 25 6.91 -32.74 8.26
N MET A 26 8.13 -32.37 7.89
CA MET A 26 8.38 -31.16 7.11
C MET A 26 7.84 -31.25 5.68
N GLU A 27 7.76 -32.44 5.08
CA GLU A 27 7.28 -32.63 3.70
C GLU A 27 5.89 -32.04 3.48
N VAL A 28 5.01 -32.09 4.49
CA VAL A 28 3.64 -31.56 4.42
C VAL A 28 3.61 -30.04 4.24
N VAL A 29 4.63 -29.33 4.74
CA VAL A 29 4.70 -27.87 4.73
C VAL A 29 5.67 -27.34 3.65
N ARG A 30 6.53 -28.19 3.07
CA ARG A 30 7.46 -27.79 1.99
C ARG A 30 6.78 -27.03 0.86
N PRO A 31 5.61 -27.43 0.32
CA PRO A 31 4.98 -26.67 -0.76
C PRO A 31 4.64 -25.22 -0.37
N GLN A 32 4.34 -24.96 0.90
CA GLN A 32 4.05 -23.60 1.39
C GLN A 32 5.33 -22.77 1.50
N VAL A 33 6.44 -23.40 1.90
CA VAL A 33 7.76 -22.75 1.93
C VAL A 33 8.24 -22.44 0.50
N ASP A 34 8.08 -23.38 -0.42
CA ASP A 34 8.45 -23.19 -1.82
C ASP A 34 7.64 -22.07 -2.47
N ALA A 35 6.31 -22.05 -2.24
CA ALA A 35 5.46 -20.97 -2.72
C ALA A 35 5.89 -19.60 -2.18
N TYR A 36 6.26 -19.52 -0.90
CA TYR A 36 6.79 -18.30 -0.30
C TYR A 36 8.07 -17.80 -0.97
N VAL A 37 9.01 -18.72 -1.24
CA VAL A 37 10.28 -18.38 -1.92
C VAL A 37 10.02 -17.97 -3.37
N LEU A 38 9.15 -18.70 -4.09
CA LEU A 38 8.78 -18.37 -5.47
C LEU A 38 8.07 -17.01 -5.56
N ASP A 39 7.18 -16.70 -4.62
CA ASP A 39 6.53 -15.39 -4.54
C ASP A 39 7.55 -14.28 -4.30
N TRP A 40 8.56 -14.52 -3.46
CA TRP A 40 9.66 -13.59 -3.26
C TRP A 40 10.41 -13.36 -4.58
N ILE A 41 10.85 -14.42 -5.26
CA ILE A 41 11.61 -14.34 -6.52
C ILE A 41 10.83 -13.58 -7.60
N LYS A 42 9.50 -13.82 -7.69
CA LYS A 42 8.64 -13.15 -8.68
C LYS A 42 8.40 -11.67 -8.36
N CYS A 43 8.28 -11.33 -7.08
CA CYS A 43 7.84 -10.00 -6.67
C CYS A 43 8.98 -9.04 -6.33
N GLU A 44 10.12 -9.56 -5.87
CA GLU A 44 11.17 -8.78 -5.22
C GLU A 44 12.55 -9.20 -5.75
N PRO A 45 13.43 -8.26 -6.11
CA PRO A 45 14.76 -8.58 -6.60
C PRO A 45 15.63 -9.21 -5.49
N LEU A 46 16.27 -10.33 -5.81
CA LEU A 46 17.33 -10.90 -4.98
C LEU A 46 18.63 -10.10 -5.13
N ARG A 47 19.29 -9.80 -4.01
CA ARG A 47 20.54 -9.02 -4.03
C ARG A 47 21.76 -9.91 -4.13
N ARG A 48 22.76 -9.53 -4.93
CA ARG A 48 24.06 -10.24 -5.02
C ARG A 48 24.74 -10.38 -3.66
N GLU A 49 24.67 -9.36 -2.81
CA GLU A 49 25.26 -9.34 -1.46
C GLU A 49 24.68 -10.39 -0.50
N TRP A 50 23.54 -11.01 -0.84
CA TRP A 50 22.93 -12.06 -0.03
C TRP A 50 23.55 -13.43 -0.26
N PHE A 51 24.39 -13.56 -1.28
CA PHE A 51 24.96 -14.83 -1.70
C PHE A 51 26.48 -14.72 -1.77
N PHE A 52 27.15 -15.67 -1.14
CA PHE A 52 28.58 -15.85 -1.22
C PHE A 52 28.88 -17.14 -1.98
N GLU A 53 29.59 -17.02 -3.09
CA GLU A 53 30.03 -18.16 -3.88
C GLU A 53 31.36 -18.68 -3.32
N GLN A 54 31.38 -19.96 -2.99
CA GLN A 54 32.54 -20.66 -2.48
C GLN A 54 33.41 -21.14 -3.65
N ARG A 55 34.68 -21.47 -3.35
CA ARG A 55 35.66 -21.90 -4.37
C ARG A 55 35.29 -23.21 -5.09
N ASP A 56 34.42 -24.00 -4.48
CA ASP A 56 33.90 -25.27 -5.01
C ASP A 56 32.63 -25.08 -5.87
N GLY A 57 32.20 -23.84 -6.11
CA GLY A 57 31.00 -23.51 -6.87
C GLY A 57 29.70 -23.53 -6.06
N ASN A 58 29.76 -23.82 -4.75
CA ASN A 58 28.57 -23.76 -3.89
C ASN A 58 28.24 -22.31 -3.49
N CYS A 59 26.95 -22.02 -3.29
CA CYS A 59 26.50 -20.72 -2.80
C CYS A 59 26.02 -20.81 -1.36
N ARG A 60 26.52 -19.95 -0.48
CA ARG A 60 26.02 -19.77 0.88
C ARG A 60 25.23 -18.48 1.03
N LEU A 61 24.20 -18.53 1.87
CA LEU A 61 23.45 -17.34 2.25
C LEU A 61 24.25 -16.50 3.24
N MET A 62 24.30 -15.20 3.00
CA MET A 62 24.89 -14.23 3.93
C MET A 62 23.94 -13.98 5.11
N GLY A 63 24.50 -13.61 6.27
CA GLY A 63 23.75 -13.47 7.52
C GLY A 63 22.55 -12.52 7.43
N SER A 64 22.68 -11.42 6.68
CA SER A 64 21.60 -10.43 6.50
C SER A 64 20.36 -10.99 5.78
N PHE A 65 20.51 -12.07 5.02
CA PHE A 65 19.40 -12.76 4.37
C PHE A 65 18.95 -13.99 5.17
N ALA A 66 19.90 -14.75 5.72
CA ALA A 66 19.59 -15.89 6.59
C ALA A 66 18.73 -15.48 7.81
N VAL A 67 19.05 -14.34 8.44
CA VAL A 67 18.24 -13.78 9.55
C VAL A 67 16.81 -13.51 9.10
N ARG A 68 16.62 -12.87 7.93
CA ARG A 68 15.29 -12.59 7.39
C ARG A 68 14.47 -13.85 7.10
N LEU A 69 15.11 -14.89 6.56
CA LEU A 69 14.44 -16.18 6.38
C LEU A 69 14.09 -16.80 7.75
N SER A 70 14.99 -16.71 8.74
CA SER A 70 14.75 -17.25 10.08
C SER A 70 13.56 -16.61 10.81
N GLU A 71 13.23 -15.34 10.51
CA GLU A 71 12.05 -14.66 11.06
C GLU A 71 10.74 -15.40 10.70
N THR A 72 10.74 -16.16 9.59
CA THR A 72 9.58 -16.96 9.17
C THR A 72 9.47 -18.32 9.87
N ALA A 73 10.50 -18.77 10.60
CA ALA A 73 10.56 -20.10 11.21
C ALA A 73 9.36 -20.42 12.12
N ARG A 74 8.92 -19.44 12.93
CA ARG A 74 7.75 -19.61 13.80
C ARG A 74 6.46 -19.85 13.00
N THR A 75 6.35 -19.30 11.80
CA THR A 75 5.19 -19.50 10.94
C THR A 75 5.14 -20.92 10.40
N TRP A 76 6.27 -21.44 9.93
CA TRP A 76 6.39 -22.84 9.49
C TRP A 76 6.16 -23.81 10.64
N GLY A 77 6.71 -23.53 11.82
CA GLY A 77 6.44 -24.33 13.02
C GLY A 77 4.96 -24.39 13.38
N ARG A 78 4.22 -23.28 13.26
CA ARG A 78 2.75 -23.27 13.45
C ARG A 78 1.98 -24.02 12.36
N ALA A 79 2.51 -24.05 11.13
CA ALA A 79 1.91 -24.81 10.04
C ALA A 79 2.09 -26.32 10.22
N VAL A 80 3.25 -26.78 10.71
CA VAL A 80 3.54 -28.19 10.99
C VAL A 80 2.86 -28.67 12.29
N ALA A 81 2.70 -27.79 13.28
CA ALA A 81 2.17 -28.09 14.61
C ALA A 81 0.95 -29.05 14.66
N PRO A 82 -0.16 -28.80 13.94
CA PRO A 82 -1.33 -29.69 14.02
C PRO A 82 -1.05 -31.09 13.45
N ILE A 83 -0.15 -31.21 12.47
CA ILE A 83 0.25 -32.50 11.91
C ILE A 83 1.14 -33.25 12.90
N ALA A 84 2.12 -32.58 13.50
CA ALA A 84 2.98 -33.19 14.51
C ALA A 84 2.18 -33.72 15.70
N GLU A 85 1.21 -32.96 16.20
CA GLU A 85 0.33 -33.40 17.28
C GLU A 85 -0.63 -34.52 16.86
N TRP A 86 -1.12 -34.51 15.62
CA TRP A 86 -1.90 -35.61 15.07
C TRP A 86 -1.07 -36.90 15.02
N VAL A 87 0.15 -36.86 14.48
CA VAL A 87 1.06 -38.03 14.45
C VAL A 87 1.37 -38.53 15.85
N ALA A 88 1.67 -37.64 16.80
CA ALA A 88 1.91 -38.02 18.19
C ALA A 88 0.69 -38.74 18.80
N ARG A 89 -0.52 -38.33 18.44
CA ARG A 89 -1.76 -38.97 18.87
C ARG A 89 -1.98 -40.33 18.21
N GLU A 90 -1.72 -40.47 16.91
CA GLU A 90 -1.83 -41.76 16.23
C GLU A 90 -0.82 -42.77 16.80
N LEU A 91 0.43 -42.35 17.00
CA LEU A 91 1.45 -43.16 17.66
C LEU A 91 1.07 -43.52 19.10
N TRP A 92 0.38 -42.62 19.82
CA TRP A 92 -0.11 -42.93 21.16
C TRP A 92 -1.15 -44.05 21.16
N PHE A 93 -2.04 -44.08 20.17
CA PHE A 93 -3.09 -45.11 20.09
C PHE A 93 -2.56 -46.50 19.75
N THR A 94 -1.35 -46.62 19.21
CA THR A 94 -0.71 -47.93 18.96
C THR A 94 -0.09 -48.54 20.22
N ILE A 95 0.08 -47.77 21.30
CA ILE A 95 0.64 -48.25 22.58
C ILE A 95 -0.42 -49.05 23.35
N ALA A 96 -0.06 -50.23 23.87
CA ALA A 96 -0.96 -51.08 24.64
C ALA A 96 -1.52 -50.37 25.89
N LYS A 97 -2.86 -50.44 26.07
CA LYS A 97 -3.66 -49.79 27.14
C LYS A 97 -3.65 -48.24 27.12
N PRO A 98 -4.01 -47.59 25.99
CA PRO A 98 -3.98 -46.13 25.88
C PRO A 98 -5.06 -45.45 26.74
N SER A 99 -6.17 -46.13 27.05
CA SER A 99 -7.29 -45.59 27.83
C SER A 99 -7.03 -45.38 29.32
N ARG A 100 -5.90 -45.89 29.85
CA ARG A 100 -5.53 -45.74 31.28
C ARG A 100 -4.62 -44.54 31.54
N LYS A 101 -4.21 -43.80 30.50
CA LYS A 101 -3.29 -42.67 30.60
C LYS A 101 -3.86 -41.46 29.85
N VAL A 102 -3.60 -40.26 30.37
CA VAL A 102 -3.93 -39.01 29.67
C VAL A 102 -3.18 -39.00 28.33
N GLY A 103 -3.87 -38.69 27.24
CA GLY A 103 -3.28 -38.63 25.90
C GLY A 103 -2.19 -37.56 25.77
N PRO A 104 -1.45 -37.54 24.64
CA PRO A 104 -0.37 -36.59 24.44
C PRO A 104 -0.89 -35.15 24.47
N ALA A 105 -0.13 -34.25 25.10
CA ALA A 105 -0.49 -32.85 25.24
C ALA A 105 -0.41 -32.11 23.89
N THR A 106 -1.34 -31.18 23.66
CA THR A 106 -1.41 -30.36 22.44
C THR A 106 -0.73 -28.99 22.62
N ARG A 107 0.54 -28.96 23.05
CA ARG A 107 1.25 -27.71 23.43
C ARG A 107 1.60 -26.78 22.26
N LEU A 108 1.66 -27.31 21.03
CA LEU A 108 2.04 -26.52 19.85
C LEU A 108 0.84 -25.72 19.32
N THR A 109 -0.34 -26.33 19.34
CA THR A 109 -1.59 -25.70 18.86
C THR A 109 -2.45 -25.13 20.00
N GLU A 110 -2.25 -25.63 21.23
CA GLU A 110 -3.14 -25.48 22.39
C GLU A 110 -4.58 -25.95 22.10
N ASN A 111 -4.75 -26.91 21.17
CA ASN A 111 -6.08 -27.26 20.65
C ASN A 111 -7.03 -27.80 21.73
N SER A 112 -6.56 -28.63 22.66
CA SER A 112 -7.41 -29.15 23.76
C SER A 112 -7.92 -28.03 24.67
N ARG A 113 -7.12 -26.98 24.90
CA ARG A 113 -7.52 -25.80 25.68
C ARG A 113 -8.53 -24.94 24.90
N ARG A 114 -8.35 -24.82 23.59
CA ARG A 114 -9.23 -24.04 22.70
C ARG A 114 -10.60 -24.70 22.56
N GLU A 115 -10.63 -26.01 22.34
CA GLU A 115 -11.87 -26.80 22.24
C GLU A 115 -12.69 -26.72 23.52
N ALA A 116 -12.05 -26.81 24.69
CA ALA A 116 -12.71 -26.61 25.98
C ALA A 116 -13.35 -25.22 26.14
N LYS A 117 -12.89 -24.23 25.37
CA LYS A 117 -13.43 -22.87 25.30
C LYS A 117 -14.31 -22.61 24.07
N GLY A 118 -14.61 -23.63 23.26
CA GLY A 118 -15.41 -23.52 22.04
C GLY A 118 -14.70 -22.89 20.84
N PHE A 119 -13.36 -22.84 20.84
CA PHE A 119 -12.56 -22.31 19.73
C PHE A 119 -11.88 -23.42 18.91
N SER A 120 -11.71 -23.18 17.62
CA SER A 120 -10.98 -24.07 16.71
C SER A 120 -9.58 -23.52 16.36
N PHE A 121 -8.62 -24.41 16.13
CA PHE A 121 -7.34 -24.03 15.55
C PHE A 121 -7.48 -23.71 14.05
N HIS A 122 -6.93 -22.59 13.61
CA HIS A 122 -6.86 -22.20 12.21
C HIS A 122 -5.40 -22.01 11.80
N THR A 123 -5.00 -22.66 10.72
CA THR A 123 -3.69 -22.46 10.10
C THR A 123 -3.63 -21.06 9.52
N GLN A 124 -2.64 -20.27 9.95
CA GLN A 124 -2.42 -18.93 9.40
C GLN A 124 -1.87 -19.06 7.98
N PRO A 125 -2.26 -18.16 7.05
CA PRO A 125 -1.66 -18.13 5.72
C PRO A 125 -0.15 -17.85 5.82
N PRO A 126 0.65 -18.31 4.84
CA PRO A 126 2.09 -18.06 4.84
C PRO A 126 2.37 -16.56 4.91
N PRO A 127 3.49 -16.17 5.55
CA PRO A 127 3.83 -14.76 5.66
C PRO A 127 4.09 -14.23 4.24
N ARG A 128 3.77 -12.96 3.97
CA ARG A 128 4.17 -12.35 2.69
C ARG A 128 5.60 -11.83 2.82
N PRO A 129 6.44 -12.00 1.79
CA PRO A 129 7.79 -11.46 1.81
C PRO A 129 7.76 -9.93 1.95
N PRO A 130 8.73 -9.33 2.68
CA PRO A 130 8.85 -7.89 2.77
C PRO A 130 9.19 -7.30 1.41
N ARG A 131 8.65 -6.12 1.09
CA ARG A 131 8.98 -5.41 -0.14
C ARG A 131 10.30 -4.66 -0.03
N VAL A 132 11.12 -4.72 -1.07
CA VAL A 132 12.41 -4.03 -1.17
C VAL A 132 12.46 -3.11 -2.38
N CYS A 133 13.16 -1.99 -2.24
CA CYS A 133 13.35 -1.04 -3.33
C CYS A 133 14.07 -1.69 -4.51
N ARG A 134 13.56 -1.57 -5.73
CA ARG A 134 14.24 -2.13 -6.92
C ARG A 134 15.59 -1.49 -7.25
N GLY A 135 15.86 -0.27 -6.77
CA GLY A 135 17.11 0.46 -7.03
C GLY A 135 18.23 0.16 -6.03
N CYS A 136 17.92 0.20 -4.73
CA CYS A 136 18.92 -0.03 -3.68
C CYS A 136 18.59 -1.19 -2.74
N GLY A 137 17.39 -1.77 -2.84
CA GLY A 137 16.87 -2.88 -2.04
C GLY A 137 16.45 -2.55 -0.60
N ALA A 138 16.51 -1.28 -0.18
CA ALA A 138 16.05 -0.90 1.15
C ALA A 138 14.59 -1.31 1.34
N SER A 139 14.17 -1.64 2.56
CA SER A 139 12.77 -1.99 2.84
C SER A 139 11.83 -0.84 2.46
N VAL A 140 10.75 -1.15 1.75
CA VAL A 140 9.76 -0.16 1.29
C VAL A 140 8.35 -0.57 1.70
N LYS A 141 7.45 0.42 1.71
CA LYS A 141 6.02 0.16 1.91
C LYS A 141 5.48 -0.70 0.77
N ARG A 142 4.45 -1.51 1.04
CA ARG A 142 3.89 -2.50 0.10
C ARG A 142 3.35 -1.90 -1.21
N ASP A 143 3.08 -0.61 -1.26
CA ASP A 143 2.55 0.14 -2.40
C ASP A 143 3.64 0.81 -3.24
N ARG A 144 4.93 0.57 -2.95
CA ARG A 144 6.04 1.26 -3.62
C ARG A 144 7.08 0.29 -4.17
N ASP A 145 7.49 0.53 -5.41
CA ASP A 145 8.61 -0.18 -6.05
C ASP A 145 9.97 0.41 -5.68
N TYR A 146 10.02 1.68 -5.25
CA TYR A 146 11.24 2.40 -4.96
C TYR A 146 11.17 3.11 -3.61
N CYS A 147 12.31 3.18 -2.90
CA CYS A 147 12.46 4.04 -1.74
C CYS A 147 12.41 5.51 -2.16
N THR A 148 12.31 6.44 -1.21
CA THR A 148 12.24 7.88 -1.52
C THR A 148 13.46 8.36 -2.31
N ALA A 149 14.66 7.93 -1.94
CA ALA A 149 15.90 8.33 -2.62
C ALA A 149 15.97 7.82 -4.07
N CYS A 150 15.84 6.51 -4.29
CA CYS A 150 15.85 5.92 -5.64
C CYS A 150 14.66 6.40 -6.48
N GLY A 151 13.49 6.52 -5.85
CA GLY A 151 12.28 6.97 -6.49
C GLY A 151 12.38 8.40 -7.01
N LEU A 152 13.12 9.29 -6.33
CA LEU A 152 13.36 10.67 -6.80
C LEU A 152 14.14 10.72 -8.10
N VAL A 153 15.22 9.94 -8.21
CA VAL A 153 16.06 9.88 -9.43
C VAL A 153 15.24 9.39 -10.62
N ILE A 154 14.56 8.25 -10.44
CA ILE A 154 13.74 7.64 -11.49
C ILE A 154 12.54 8.52 -11.86
N SER A 155 11.91 9.14 -10.85
CA SER A 155 10.79 10.05 -11.10
C SER A 155 11.25 11.28 -11.87
N LYS A 156 12.45 11.81 -11.62
CA LYS A 156 12.98 12.98 -12.36
C LYS A 156 13.08 12.68 -13.86
N GLU A 157 13.68 11.55 -14.22
CA GLU A 157 13.79 11.11 -15.61
C GLU A 157 12.41 10.87 -16.23
N LYS A 158 11.54 10.16 -15.52
CA LYS A 158 10.17 9.88 -15.96
C LYS A 158 9.35 11.16 -16.15
N MET A 159 9.56 12.18 -15.31
CA MET A 159 8.88 13.47 -15.41
C MET A 159 9.32 14.27 -16.64
N VAL A 160 10.57 14.15 -17.09
CA VAL A 160 11.01 14.75 -18.35
C VAL A 160 10.26 14.13 -19.52
N GLU A 161 10.16 12.81 -19.54
CA GLU A 161 9.44 12.09 -20.60
C GLU A 161 7.93 12.38 -20.56
N VAL A 162 7.30 12.33 -19.39
CA VAL A 162 5.89 12.69 -19.21
C VAL A 162 5.63 14.14 -19.65
N SER A 163 6.57 15.06 -19.38
CA SER A 163 6.46 16.44 -19.85
C SER A 163 6.52 16.54 -21.38
N ARG A 164 7.40 15.77 -22.03
CA ARG A 164 7.50 15.70 -23.50
C ARG A 164 6.20 15.16 -24.10
N VAL A 165 5.73 14.02 -23.61
CA VAL A 165 4.46 13.41 -24.03
C VAL A 165 3.29 14.37 -23.80
N GLY A 166 3.24 15.03 -22.65
CA GLY A 166 2.23 16.02 -22.32
C GLY A 166 2.20 17.20 -23.29
N ARG A 167 3.37 17.70 -23.74
CA ARG A 167 3.44 18.77 -24.76
C ARG A 167 2.91 18.31 -26.10
N VAL A 168 3.22 17.09 -26.53
CA VAL A 168 2.70 16.53 -27.79
C VAL A 168 1.19 16.36 -27.71
N ALA A 169 0.68 15.76 -26.64
CA ALA A 169 -0.75 15.59 -26.40
C ALA A 169 -1.50 16.93 -26.37
N ALA A 170 -0.86 17.97 -25.80
CA ALA A 170 -1.37 19.32 -25.75
C ALA A 170 -1.46 20.01 -27.13
N GLN A 171 -0.83 19.50 -28.18
CA GLN A 171 -0.86 20.07 -29.53
C GLN A 171 -1.80 19.33 -30.50
N THR A 172 -2.56 18.35 -30.00
CA THR A 172 -3.56 17.65 -30.82
C THR A 172 -4.65 18.62 -31.33
N PRO A 173 -5.24 18.37 -32.51
CA PRO A 173 -6.34 19.20 -33.04
C PRO A 173 -7.50 19.35 -32.05
N GLN A 174 -7.85 18.28 -31.34
CA GLN A 174 -8.89 18.29 -30.31
C GLN A 174 -8.54 19.23 -29.13
N ALA A 175 -7.29 19.20 -28.65
CA ALA A 175 -6.83 20.09 -27.58
C ALA A 175 -6.80 21.56 -28.04
N GLN A 176 -6.36 21.82 -29.27
CA GLN A 176 -6.36 23.15 -29.86
C GLN A 176 -7.78 23.70 -30.04
N ALA A 177 -8.71 22.89 -30.57
CA ALA A 177 -10.12 23.26 -30.71
C ALA A 177 -10.77 23.57 -29.35
N SER A 178 -10.49 22.76 -28.32
CA SER A 178 -10.98 22.99 -26.95
C SER A 178 -10.46 24.30 -26.35
N ARG A 179 -9.19 24.66 -26.63
CA ARG A 179 -8.62 25.95 -26.22
C ARG A 179 -9.25 27.11 -26.97
N ALA A 180 -9.41 27.00 -28.28
CA ALA A 180 -10.06 28.02 -29.10
C ALA A 180 -11.48 28.29 -28.60
N GLU A 181 -12.24 27.24 -28.30
CA GLU A 181 -13.58 27.36 -27.73
C GLU A 181 -13.59 28.05 -26.36
N THR A 182 -12.66 27.66 -25.47
CA THR A 182 -12.51 28.31 -24.16
C THR A 182 -12.15 29.80 -24.30
N GLN A 183 -11.26 30.14 -25.23
CA GLN A 183 -10.88 31.52 -25.51
C GLN A 183 -12.05 32.32 -26.09
N ARG A 184 -12.84 31.75 -27.01
CA ARG A 184 -14.05 32.38 -27.56
C ARG A 184 -15.06 32.69 -26.46
N ARG A 185 -15.40 31.72 -25.61
CA ARG A 185 -16.31 31.95 -24.46
C ARG A 185 -15.79 33.03 -23.53
N ASN A 186 -14.48 33.04 -23.26
CA ASN A 186 -13.88 34.03 -22.41
C ASN A 186 -13.91 35.45 -23.04
N ALA A 187 -13.68 35.56 -24.34
CA ALA A 187 -13.73 36.81 -25.10
C ALA A 187 -15.17 37.38 -25.12
N ILE A 188 -16.17 36.53 -25.39
CA ILE A 188 -17.59 36.91 -25.32
C ILE A 188 -17.92 37.44 -23.92
N ALA A 189 -17.52 36.72 -22.87
CA ALA A 189 -17.77 37.14 -21.49
C ALA A 189 -17.04 38.45 -21.11
N GLN A 190 -15.85 38.71 -21.67
CA GLN A 190 -15.17 40.00 -21.48
C GLN A 190 -15.90 41.13 -22.22
N GLN A 191 -16.37 40.89 -23.44
CA GLN A 191 -17.09 41.89 -24.23
C GLN A 191 -18.43 42.25 -23.58
N ALA A 192 -19.21 41.24 -23.18
CA ALA A 192 -20.49 41.44 -22.48
C ALA A 192 -20.30 42.27 -21.19
N TRP A 193 -19.23 42.00 -20.43
CA TRP A 193 -18.89 42.80 -19.25
C TRP A 193 -18.54 44.24 -19.61
N LYS A 194 -17.69 44.48 -20.64
CA LYS A 194 -17.35 45.85 -21.08
C LYS A 194 -18.59 46.65 -21.49
N SER A 195 -19.54 45.99 -22.18
CA SER A 195 -20.79 46.60 -22.61
C SER A 195 -21.77 46.87 -21.47
N SER A 196 -21.66 46.15 -20.34
CA SER A 196 -22.61 46.24 -19.23
C SER A 196 -22.48 47.50 -18.36
N GLN A 197 -21.50 48.38 -18.61
CA GLN A 197 -21.19 49.57 -17.78
C GLN A 197 -21.12 49.29 -16.27
N ASP A 198 -20.87 48.04 -15.88
CA ASP A 198 -20.95 47.58 -14.50
C ASP A 198 -19.80 48.21 -13.69
N GLN A 199 -20.15 49.02 -12.69
CA GLN A 199 -19.22 49.80 -11.89
C GLN A 199 -18.36 48.84 -11.07
N SER A 200 -17.16 48.56 -11.58
CA SER A 200 -16.28 47.57 -10.97
C SER A 200 -15.73 48.07 -9.65
N LEU A 201 -15.66 47.19 -8.65
CA LEU A 201 -14.99 47.48 -7.39
C LEU A 201 -13.56 47.96 -7.64
N SER A 202 -13.08 48.88 -6.81
CA SER A 202 -11.71 49.37 -6.94
C SER A 202 -10.71 48.31 -6.53
N LYS A 203 -9.48 48.47 -7.01
CA LYS A 203 -8.36 47.58 -6.70
C LYS A 203 -8.11 47.49 -5.20
N GLU A 204 -8.25 48.62 -4.52
CA GLU A 204 -8.04 48.80 -3.08
C GLU A 204 -9.07 48.02 -2.29
N VAL A 205 -10.34 48.01 -2.73
CA VAL A 205 -11.41 47.21 -2.12
C VAL A 205 -11.11 45.71 -2.27
N TYR A 206 -10.67 45.26 -3.44
CA TYR A 206 -10.29 43.85 -3.63
C TYR A 206 -9.17 43.44 -2.67
N ASP A 207 -8.10 44.24 -2.59
CA ASP A 207 -6.92 43.90 -1.79
C ASP A 207 -7.19 43.96 -0.28
N ARG A 208 -8.00 44.93 0.18
CA ARG A 208 -8.29 45.12 1.61
C ARG A 208 -9.39 44.21 2.12
N GLU A 209 -10.44 43.99 1.33
CA GLU A 209 -11.69 43.42 1.83
C GLU A 209 -11.98 42.02 1.28
N ILE A 210 -11.59 41.74 0.03
CA ILE A 210 -11.88 40.46 -0.63
C ILE A 210 -10.74 39.46 -0.42
N GLN A 211 -9.52 39.80 -0.86
CA GLN A 211 -8.38 38.89 -0.91
C GLN A 211 -8.06 38.21 0.44
N PRO A 212 -8.01 38.91 1.59
CA PRO A 212 -7.69 38.28 2.87
C PRO A 212 -8.75 37.26 3.32
N ARG A 213 -10.00 37.45 2.91
CA ARG A 213 -11.13 36.60 3.32
C ARG A 213 -11.27 35.36 2.43
N LEU A 214 -10.70 35.35 1.22
CA LEU A 214 -10.68 34.18 0.34
C LEU A 214 -10.02 32.95 0.99
N GLY A 215 -9.11 33.16 1.94
CA GLY A 215 -8.50 32.09 2.72
C GLY A 215 -9.50 31.17 3.41
N ARG A 216 -10.70 31.67 3.75
CA ARG A 216 -11.78 30.93 4.41
C ARG A 216 -12.67 30.15 3.45
N ILE A 217 -12.60 30.43 2.15
CA ILE A 217 -13.42 29.79 1.13
C ILE A 217 -12.72 28.54 0.58
N SER A 218 -13.47 27.48 0.30
CA SER A 218 -12.92 26.28 -0.32
C SER A 218 -12.49 26.54 -1.77
N ILE A 219 -11.46 25.83 -2.24
CA ILE A 219 -10.99 25.96 -3.64
C ILE A 219 -12.10 25.56 -4.62
N SER A 220 -12.90 24.54 -4.28
CA SER A 220 -14.03 24.10 -5.10
C SER A 220 -15.09 25.19 -5.23
N ALA A 221 -15.47 25.86 -4.13
CA ALA A 221 -16.47 26.93 -4.18
C ALA A 221 -15.99 28.12 -5.02
N LEU A 222 -14.71 28.50 -4.88
CA LEU A 222 -14.09 29.55 -5.72
C LEU A 222 -14.07 29.17 -7.20
N ALA A 223 -13.66 27.93 -7.52
CA ALA A 223 -13.60 27.44 -8.89
C ALA A 223 -14.98 27.44 -9.55
N THR A 224 -16.00 26.95 -8.85
CA THR A 224 -17.39 26.93 -9.33
C THR A 224 -17.95 28.34 -9.50
N ALA A 225 -17.79 29.23 -8.52
CA ALA A 225 -18.34 30.58 -8.57
C ALA A 225 -17.76 31.43 -9.72
N LEU A 226 -16.50 31.20 -10.06
CA LEU A 226 -15.81 31.92 -11.13
C LEU A 226 -15.82 31.19 -12.48
N SER A 227 -16.30 29.94 -12.52
CA SER A 227 -16.18 29.04 -13.67
C SER A 227 -14.72 28.93 -14.18
N VAL A 228 -13.78 28.71 -13.26
CA VAL A 228 -12.34 28.58 -13.56
C VAL A 228 -11.77 27.25 -13.06
N SER A 229 -10.55 26.92 -13.48
CA SER A 229 -9.87 25.71 -13.01
C SER A 229 -9.54 25.77 -11.51
N TRP A 230 -9.46 24.60 -10.88
CA TRP A 230 -9.12 24.46 -9.46
C TRP A 230 -7.73 25.03 -9.15
N SER A 231 -6.76 24.83 -10.06
CA SER A 231 -5.41 25.38 -9.92
C SER A 231 -5.41 26.91 -9.93
N TYR A 232 -6.15 27.53 -10.85
CA TYR A 232 -6.27 28.99 -10.93
C TYR A 232 -7.02 29.56 -9.71
N ALA A 233 -8.08 28.90 -9.25
CA ALA A 233 -8.77 29.26 -8.01
C ALA A 233 -7.87 29.15 -6.76
N ALA A 234 -7.01 28.13 -6.69
CA ALA A 234 -6.04 27.98 -5.62
C ALA A 234 -4.98 29.11 -5.63
N ASP A 235 -4.53 29.54 -6.81
CA ASP A 235 -3.62 30.68 -6.96
C ASP A 235 -4.27 31.99 -6.52
N ILE A 236 -5.55 32.21 -6.88
CA ILE A 236 -6.34 33.36 -6.43
C ILE A 236 -6.48 33.33 -4.90
N ARG A 237 -6.86 32.20 -4.31
CA ARG A 237 -7.00 32.04 -2.85
C ARG A 237 -5.71 32.37 -2.10
N ARG A 238 -4.56 31.99 -2.66
CA ARG A 238 -3.23 32.26 -2.08
C ARG A 238 -2.71 33.67 -2.39
N GLY A 239 -3.41 34.45 -3.20
CA GLY A 239 -2.97 35.78 -3.63
C GLY A 239 -1.84 35.78 -4.65
N ARG A 240 -1.49 34.62 -5.23
CA ARG A 240 -0.46 34.52 -6.28
C ARG A 240 -0.92 35.10 -7.61
N ARG A 241 -2.23 35.12 -7.84
CA ARG A 241 -2.85 35.68 -9.04
C ARG A 241 -4.07 36.52 -8.67
N ARG A 242 -4.21 37.66 -9.34
CA ARG A 242 -5.42 38.49 -9.25
C ARG A 242 -6.33 38.17 -10.43
N PRO A 243 -7.59 37.81 -10.20
CA PRO A 243 -8.55 37.58 -11.28
C PRO A 243 -8.96 38.91 -11.92
N HIS A 244 -9.43 38.84 -13.16
CA HIS A 244 -9.98 40.00 -13.86
C HIS A 244 -11.12 40.68 -13.06
N VAL A 245 -11.21 42.00 -13.13
CA VAL A 245 -12.12 42.86 -12.34
C VAL A 245 -13.60 42.45 -12.43
N ARG A 246 -14.03 41.91 -13.58
CA ARG A 246 -15.37 41.31 -13.80
C ARG A 246 -15.80 40.28 -12.73
N HIS A 247 -14.84 39.66 -12.06
CA HIS A 247 -15.07 38.60 -11.07
C HIS A 247 -15.17 39.13 -9.64
N TRP A 248 -14.80 40.39 -9.39
CA TRP A 248 -14.66 40.92 -8.03
C TRP A 248 -16.00 41.04 -7.32
N ASN A 249 -17.07 41.44 -8.02
CA ASN A 249 -18.43 41.47 -7.46
C ASN A 249 -18.90 40.08 -7.01
N ARG A 250 -18.61 39.03 -7.79
CA ARG A 250 -18.93 37.64 -7.42
C ARG A 250 -18.12 37.20 -6.20
N LEU A 251 -16.84 37.56 -6.14
CA LEU A 251 -15.98 37.25 -5.00
C LEU A 251 -16.41 37.97 -3.73
N ALA A 252 -16.79 39.25 -3.84
CA ALA A 252 -17.33 40.02 -2.72
C ALA A 252 -18.58 39.33 -2.15
N ARG A 253 -19.54 38.93 -3.02
CA ARG A 253 -20.73 38.17 -2.60
C ARG A 253 -20.34 36.84 -1.94
N LEU A 254 -19.41 36.09 -2.53
CA LEU A 254 -18.98 34.79 -2.01
C LEU A 254 -18.35 34.90 -0.61
N VAL A 255 -17.58 35.96 -0.38
CA VAL A 255 -16.94 36.25 0.90
C VAL A 255 -17.95 36.73 1.95
N SER A 256 -18.96 37.51 1.54
CA SER A 256 -20.03 37.99 2.43
C SER A 256 -21.04 36.89 2.80
N LEU A 257 -21.23 35.89 1.94
CA LEU A 257 -22.14 34.75 2.17
C LEU A 257 -21.51 33.62 3.00
N SER A 258 -20.25 33.75 3.42
CA SER A 258 -19.60 32.72 4.23
C SER A 258 -19.92 32.93 5.72
N PRO A 259 -20.75 32.10 6.36
CA PRO A 259 -20.79 32.04 7.82
C PRO A 259 -19.42 31.62 8.37
N PRO A 260 -19.07 31.99 9.61
CA PRO A 260 -17.86 31.47 10.26
C PRO A 260 -17.97 29.95 10.29
N ALA A 261 -16.99 29.26 9.69
CA ALA A 261 -16.96 27.81 9.66
C ALA A 261 -17.02 27.27 11.09
N LEU A 262 -18.08 26.52 11.40
CA LEU A 262 -18.11 25.64 12.56
C LEU A 262 -16.88 24.75 12.48
N LYS A 263 -15.98 24.90 13.45
CA LYS A 263 -14.87 23.97 13.65
C LYS A 263 -15.50 22.59 13.82
N CYS A 264 -15.23 21.68 12.88
CA CYS A 264 -15.50 20.27 13.10
C CYS A 264 -14.48 19.79 14.15
N GLU A 265 -14.84 19.91 15.42
CA GLU A 265 -14.21 19.22 16.54
C GLU A 265 -14.58 17.74 16.46
N ASN A 266 -14.09 17.04 15.44
CA ASN A 266 -13.75 15.62 15.49
C ASN A 266 -13.14 15.17 14.17
N CYS A 267 -11.85 15.44 14.01
CA CYS A 267 -10.99 14.61 13.19
C CYS A 267 -9.86 14.05 14.07
N ARG A 268 -10.22 13.19 15.02
CA ARG A 268 -9.25 12.26 15.62
C ARG A 268 -8.94 11.18 14.58
N ARG A 269 -8.04 11.49 13.64
CA ARG A 269 -7.18 10.46 13.07
C ARG A 269 -6.11 10.17 14.12
N THR A 270 -6.37 9.17 14.94
CA THR A 270 -5.33 8.52 15.74
C THR A 270 -4.39 7.85 14.75
N ILE A 271 -3.18 8.38 14.65
CA ILE A 271 -2.02 7.63 14.18
C ILE A 271 -1.58 6.80 15.38
N LEU A 272 -1.98 5.53 15.40
CA LEU A 272 -1.22 4.38 15.89
C LEU A 272 -1.61 3.18 15.03
#